data_AF-A0A7C4RH13-F1
#
_entry.id   AF-A0A7C4RH13-F1
#
_cell.length_a   1.000
_cell.length_b   1.000
_cell.length_c   1.000
_cell.angle_alpha   90.00
_cell.angle_beta   90.00
_cell.angle_gamma   90.00
#
_symmetry.space_group_name_H-M   'P 1'
#
loop_
_entity.id
_entity.type
_entity.pdbx_description
1 polymer ?
#
loop_
_entity_poly.entity_id
_entity_poly.type
_entity_poly.pdbx_seq_one_letter_code
_entity_poly.pdbx_strand_id
1 'polypeptide(L)'
;MISIIVIPFTCGLQIDSSNFSLEWGEIVLMFGFFSFFLWALIVYESSELIPYRWFIYTAFINLVEAILLPQLVYWITGMQIGLYIFIPWFFTFLTPFIVYVFAGGGLISETQMGKVDAEILAIARKYGGILTQSVVVWEAKVALEEAKKRLERFCKYGEAYKRNFGSFIVYDFPSARTYLSPTDKQIIELLRDNPYGLSRPQLLQNTSLSIESLEEALKRLESKGIIYYDMENEIYKLMGIAPPTKNKGAAK
;
A
#
# COMPACT_ATOMS: atom_id res chain seq x y z
N MET A 1 -0.87 23.69 -25.25
CA MET A 1 0.00 24.87 -25.00
C MET A 1 -0.35 25.41 -23.62
N ILE A 2 0.48 25.13 -22.62
CA ILE A 2 0.30 25.66 -21.27
C ILE A 2 1.37 26.74 -21.09
N SER A 3 0.93 27.99 -21.00
CA SER A 3 1.82 29.13 -20.72
C SER A 3 2.12 29.14 -19.24
N ILE A 4 3.37 28.83 -18.88
CA ILE A 4 3.89 28.98 -17.52
C ILE A 4 4.22 30.46 -17.35
N ILE A 5 3.46 31.14 -16.48
CA ILE A 5 3.75 32.51 -16.04
C ILE A 5 4.82 32.42 -14.96
N VAL A 6 6.05 32.81 -15.30
CA VAL A 6 7.13 33.03 -14.33
C VAL A 6 6.93 34.42 -13.75
N ILE A 7 6.55 34.48 -12.46
CA ILE A 7 6.49 35.75 -11.70
C ILE A 7 7.87 35.97 -11.06
N PRO A 8 8.61 37.04 -11.42
CA PRO A 8 9.84 37.36 -10.71
C PRO A 8 9.49 38.02 -9.38
N PHE A 9 9.84 37.35 -8.28
CA PHE A 9 9.78 37.92 -6.94
C PHE A 9 11.06 38.74 -6.70
N THR A 10 11.08 39.99 -7.16
CA THR A 10 12.14 40.95 -6.81
C THR A 10 11.73 41.75 -5.58
N CYS A 11 11.87 41.13 -4.39
CA CYS A 11 11.97 41.92 -3.16
C CYS A 11 13.34 42.59 -3.13
N GLY A 12 13.34 43.92 -3.14
CA GLY A 12 14.54 44.75 -3.05
C GLY A 12 15.26 44.54 -1.72
N LEU A 13 16.26 43.66 -1.75
CA LEU A 13 17.31 43.56 -0.75
C LEU A 13 18.56 44.12 -1.41
N GLN A 14 18.89 45.37 -1.08
CA GLN A 14 20.10 46.03 -1.56
C GLN A 14 21.27 45.45 -0.75
N ILE A 15 21.73 44.28 -1.16
CA ILE A 15 22.93 43.62 -0.63
C ILE A 15 24.11 44.29 -1.31
N ASP A 16 25.00 44.87 -0.51
CA ASP A 16 26.23 45.51 -0.98
C ASP A 16 27.08 44.48 -1.75
N SER A 17 27.17 44.65 -3.06
CA SER A 17 27.52 43.61 -4.03
C SER A 17 29.02 43.44 -4.27
N SER A 18 29.86 44.02 -3.41
CA SER A 18 31.31 44.06 -3.66
C SER A 18 32.04 42.73 -3.41
N ASN A 19 31.42 41.70 -2.82
CA ASN A 19 32.10 40.43 -2.52
C ASN A 19 31.26 39.14 -2.67
N PHE A 20 30.01 39.20 -3.13
CA PHE A 20 29.23 37.99 -3.37
C PHE A 20 29.34 37.61 -4.85
N SER A 21 30.29 36.71 -5.18
CA SER A 21 30.46 36.29 -6.57
C SER A 21 29.17 35.64 -7.07
N LEU A 22 28.69 36.14 -8.21
CA LEU A 22 27.44 35.74 -8.87
C LEU A 22 27.31 34.22 -9.04
N GLU A 23 28.44 33.51 -9.10
CA GLU A 23 28.56 32.07 -9.28
C GLU A 23 27.86 31.23 -8.20
N TRP A 24 27.80 31.70 -6.94
CA TRP A 24 27.22 30.90 -5.86
C TRP A 24 25.70 30.92 -5.83
N GLY A 25 25.08 32.02 -6.27
CA GLY A 25 23.62 32.11 -6.38
C GLY A 25 23.05 31.12 -7.40
N GLU A 26 23.76 30.94 -8.51
CA GLU A 26 23.38 29.98 -9.56
C GLU A 26 23.53 28.54 -9.10
N ILE A 27 24.59 28.22 -8.34
CA ILE A 27 24.79 26.89 -7.76
C ILE A 27 23.65 26.52 -6.81
N VAL A 28 23.26 27.42 -5.90
CA VAL A 28 22.18 27.16 -4.92
C VAL A 28 20.83 26.94 -5.65
N LEU A 29 20.54 27.73 -6.68
CA LEU A 29 19.33 27.55 -7.48
C LEU A 29 19.33 26.25 -8.28
N MET A 30 20.47 25.85 -8.85
CA MET A 30 20.62 24.55 -9.52
C MET A 30 20.37 23.38 -8.56
N PHE A 31 20.93 23.43 -7.35
CA PHE A 31 20.74 22.37 -6.35
C PHE A 31 19.29 22.29 -5.85
N GLY A 32 18.62 23.43 -5.64
CA GLY A 32 17.21 23.48 -5.30
C GLY A 32 16.32 22.88 -6.39
N PHE A 33 16.57 23.26 -7.65
CA PHE A 33 15.82 22.75 -8.80
C PHE A 33 16.04 21.24 -9.01
N PHE A 34 17.29 20.77 -8.88
CA PHE A 34 17.64 19.36 -9.02
C PHE A 34 17.02 18.49 -7.93
N SER A 35 17.01 18.97 -6.67
CA SER A 35 16.37 18.28 -5.54
C SER A 35 14.86 18.19 -5.71
N PHE A 36 14.22 19.26 -6.21
CA PHE A 36 12.80 19.25 -6.55
C PHE A 36 12.48 18.27 -7.69
N PHE A 37 13.32 18.22 -8.73
CA PHE A 37 13.14 17.33 -9.87
C PHE A 37 13.28 15.84 -9.49
N LEU A 38 14.26 15.52 -8.64
CA LEU A 38 14.44 14.19 -8.05
C LEU A 38 13.23 13.78 -7.19
N TRP A 39 12.71 14.71 -6.37
CA TRP A 39 11.51 14.46 -5.59
C TRP A 39 10.28 14.21 -6.47
N ALA A 40 10.08 15.02 -7.52
CA ALA A 40 8.99 14.85 -8.46
C ALA A 40 9.05 13.49 -9.20
N LEU A 41 10.25 13.04 -9.58
CA LEU A 41 10.47 11.73 -10.19
C LEU A 41 10.14 10.57 -9.24
N ILE A 42 10.40 10.72 -7.94
CA ILE A 42 10.07 9.69 -6.94
C ILE A 42 8.55 9.58 -6.75
N VAL A 43 7.84 10.71 -6.75
CA VAL A 43 6.38 10.77 -6.52
C VAL A 43 5.57 10.25 -7.72
N TYR A 44 6.07 10.39 -8.94
CA TYR A 44 5.23 10.21 -10.14
C TYR A 44 5.19 8.79 -10.74
N GLU A 45 5.97 7.82 -10.25
CA GLU A 45 6.13 6.55 -10.98
C GLU A 45 6.12 5.28 -10.11
N SER A 46 5.26 4.32 -10.50
CA SER A 46 5.11 2.91 -10.07
C SER A 46 5.57 2.48 -8.66
N SER A 47 4.62 1.91 -7.89
CA SER A 47 4.78 1.41 -6.52
C SER A 47 5.75 0.23 -6.34
N GLU A 48 6.27 -0.37 -7.41
CA GLU A 48 7.12 -1.56 -7.32
C GLU A 48 8.61 -1.26 -7.02
N LEU A 49 9.05 0.01 -7.16
CA LEU A 49 10.46 0.42 -6.99
C LEU A 49 10.74 1.21 -5.69
N ILE A 50 9.76 1.30 -4.79
CA ILE A 50 9.83 2.10 -3.55
C ILE A 50 11.12 1.85 -2.71
N PRO A 51 11.56 0.60 -2.42
CA PRO A 51 12.72 0.39 -1.54
C PRO A 51 14.05 0.82 -2.17
N TYR A 52 14.24 0.63 -3.48
CA TYR A 52 15.45 1.05 -4.19
C TYR A 52 15.53 2.58 -4.32
N ARG A 53 14.37 3.24 -4.48
CA ARG A 53 14.27 4.71 -4.53
C ARG A 53 14.58 5.34 -3.19
N TRP A 54 14.10 4.75 -2.10
CA TRP A 54 14.43 5.20 -0.75
C TRP A 54 15.94 5.12 -0.50
N PHE A 55 16.58 4.02 -0.89
CA PHE A 55 18.03 3.84 -0.77
C PHE A 55 18.83 4.91 -1.52
N ILE A 56 18.51 5.17 -2.80
CA ILE A 56 19.18 6.19 -3.62
C ILE A 56 18.98 7.60 -3.03
N TYR A 57 17.78 7.89 -2.54
CA TYR A 57 17.47 9.17 -1.90
C TYR A 57 18.25 9.37 -0.59
N THR A 58 18.28 8.36 0.28
CA THR A 58 19.09 8.43 1.50
C THR A 58 20.59 8.52 1.21
N ALA A 59 21.09 7.80 0.20
CA ALA A 59 22.50 7.88 -0.20
C ALA A 59 22.86 9.28 -0.73
N PHE A 60 21.97 9.88 -1.52
CA PHE A 60 22.16 11.25 -2.03
C PHE A 60 22.07 12.29 -0.91
N ILE A 61 21.08 12.20 -0.01
CA ILE A 61 21.00 13.08 1.17
C ILE A 61 22.27 12.98 2.00
N ASN A 62 22.73 11.77 2.33
CA ASN A 62 23.93 11.59 3.13
C ASN A 62 25.18 12.15 2.44
N LEU A 63 25.28 12.04 1.11
CA LEU A 63 26.37 12.62 0.33
C LEU A 63 26.32 14.16 0.34
N VAL A 64 25.13 14.73 0.15
CA VAL A 64 24.89 16.17 0.19
C VAL A 64 25.16 16.72 1.58
N GLU A 65 24.72 16.04 2.63
CA GLU A 65 25.03 16.40 4.02
C GLU A 65 26.54 16.30 4.30
N ALA A 66 27.23 15.24 3.87
CA ALA A 66 28.67 15.12 4.10
C ALA A 66 29.48 16.26 3.44
N ILE A 67 29.01 16.81 2.32
CA ILE A 67 29.72 17.85 1.57
C ILE A 67 29.26 19.26 1.99
N LEU A 68 27.96 19.49 2.11
CA LEU A 68 27.40 20.83 2.36
C LEU A 68 27.32 21.17 3.84
N LEU A 69 27.11 20.20 4.72
CA LEU A 69 26.89 20.46 6.15
C LEU A 69 28.13 21.06 6.84
N PRO A 70 29.39 20.64 6.52
CA PRO A 70 30.58 21.32 7.04
C PRO A 70 30.71 22.78 6.54
N GLN A 71 30.35 23.04 5.28
CA GLN A 71 30.38 24.39 4.69
C GLN A 71 29.27 25.29 5.26
N LEU A 72 28.09 24.71 5.52
CA LEU A 72 26.95 25.37 6.13
C LEU A 72 27.23 25.73 7.60
N VAL A 73 27.86 24.83 8.37
CA VAL A 73 28.27 25.08 9.77
C VAL A 73 29.31 26.19 9.85
N TYR A 74 30.29 26.20 8.94
CA TYR A 74 31.26 27.28 8.81
C TYR A 74 30.58 28.63 8.53
N TRP A 75 29.56 28.64 7.67
CA TRP A 75 28.77 29.84 7.34
C TRP A 75 27.86 30.32 8.49
N ILE A 76 27.16 29.40 9.16
CA ILE A 76 26.22 29.73 10.25
C ILE A 76 26.97 30.26 11.48
N THR A 77 28.14 29.71 11.78
CA THR A 77 28.99 30.20 12.88
C THR A 77 29.65 31.55 12.57
N GLY A 78 29.79 31.90 11.29
CA GLY A 78 30.42 33.15 10.83
C GLY A 78 29.47 34.34 10.60
N MET A 79 28.17 34.14 10.39
CA MET A 79 27.22 35.23 10.04
C MET A 79 25.83 35.05 10.66
N GLN A 80 25.28 36.13 11.24
CA GLN A 80 23.89 36.22 11.75
C GLN A 80 22.81 35.89 10.70
N ILE A 81 23.16 35.91 9.40
CA ILE A 81 22.26 35.63 8.27
C ILE A 81 21.96 34.12 8.15
N GLY A 82 22.82 33.24 8.70
CA GLY A 82 22.68 31.79 8.57
C GLY A 82 21.36 31.22 9.13
N LEU A 83 20.79 31.86 10.15
CA LEU A 83 19.52 31.43 10.74
C LEU A 83 18.33 31.58 9.78
N TYR A 84 18.32 32.64 8.96
CA TYR A 84 17.22 32.93 8.04
C TYR A 84 17.17 31.98 6.83
N ILE A 85 18.32 31.41 6.46
CA ILE A 85 18.42 30.41 5.37
C ILE A 85 18.16 29.00 5.91
N PHE A 86 18.58 28.73 7.16
CA PHE A 86 18.38 27.43 7.80
C PHE A 86 16.90 27.10 8.03
N ILE A 87 16.07 28.08 8.40
CA ILE A 87 14.65 27.84 8.73
C ILE A 87 13.88 27.27 7.51
N PRO A 88 13.88 27.89 6.32
CA PRO A 88 13.22 27.32 5.15
C PRO A 88 13.74 25.91 4.78
N TRP A 89 15.05 25.69 4.88
CA TRP A 89 15.68 24.42 4.53
C TRP A 89 15.30 23.29 5.52
N PHE A 90 15.28 23.59 6.82
CA PHE A 90 14.83 22.67 7.87
C PHE A 90 13.37 22.26 7.65
N PHE A 91 12.49 23.21 7.28
CA PHE A 91 11.10 22.89 6.99
C PHE A 91 10.92 22.03 5.73
N THR A 92 11.74 22.19 4.69
CA THR A 92 11.72 21.29 3.52
C THR A 92 12.19 19.87 3.84
N PHE A 93 13.04 19.70 4.85
CA PHE A 93 13.50 18.39 5.31
C PHE A 93 12.49 17.72 6.26
N LEU A 94 11.80 18.52 7.07
CA LEU A 94 10.81 18.03 8.03
C LEU A 94 9.45 17.70 7.38
N THR A 95 9.11 18.35 6.26
CA THR A 95 7.84 18.13 5.53
C THR A 95 7.55 16.68 5.18
N PRO A 96 8.48 15.85 4.65
CA PRO A 96 8.18 14.44 4.39
C PRO A 96 7.85 13.65 5.67
N PHE A 97 8.45 14.00 6.81
CA PHE A 97 8.14 13.39 8.11
C PHE A 97 6.77 13.83 8.64
N ILE A 98 6.46 15.13 8.52
CA ILE A 98 5.15 15.69 8.86
C ILE A 98 4.08 15.05 7.98
N VAL A 99 4.27 15.02 6.66
CA VAL A 99 3.33 14.40 5.71
C VAL A 99 3.16 12.93 6.02
N TYR A 100 4.22 12.17 6.33
CA TYR A 100 4.11 10.77 6.71
C TYR A 100 3.28 10.57 8.00
N VAL A 101 3.53 11.37 9.03
CA VAL A 101 2.80 11.31 10.31
C VAL A 101 1.34 11.74 10.14
N PHE A 102 1.07 12.81 9.38
CA PHE A 102 -0.29 13.34 9.18
C PHE A 102 -1.09 12.61 8.10
N ALA A 103 -0.46 11.99 7.10
CA ALA A 103 -1.12 11.17 6.07
C ALA A 103 -1.50 9.76 6.56
N GLY A 104 -1.39 9.49 7.88
CA GLY A 104 -1.87 8.25 8.47
C GLY A 104 -0.82 7.15 8.60
N GLY A 105 0.47 7.47 8.52
CA GLY A 105 1.56 6.63 9.04
C GLY A 105 1.52 6.56 10.57
N GLY A 106 0.40 6.10 11.12
CA GLY A 106 0.20 5.96 12.55
C GLY A 106 1.20 4.96 13.12
N LEU A 107 2.01 5.41 14.06
CA LEU A 107 2.54 4.59 15.15
C LEU A 107 1.35 4.10 15.99
N ILE A 108 0.64 3.10 15.48
CA ILE A 108 -0.49 2.49 16.16
C ILE A 108 0.08 1.45 17.10
N SER A 109 -0.30 1.57 18.37
CA SER A 109 0.12 0.73 19.49
C SER A 109 0.18 -0.77 19.13
N GLU A 110 1.40 -1.22 18.83
CA GLU A 110 1.73 -2.53 18.27
C GLU A 110 1.46 -3.70 19.25
N THR A 111 1.36 -3.42 20.55
CA THR A 111 1.58 -4.44 21.58
C THR A 111 0.34 -5.23 22.02
N GLN A 112 -0.88 -4.73 21.82
CA GLN A 112 -2.12 -5.50 22.02
C GLN A 112 -2.89 -5.79 20.73
N MET A 113 -2.64 -5.05 19.65
CA MET A 113 -3.20 -5.33 18.32
C MET A 113 -2.61 -6.59 17.70
N GLY A 114 -1.32 -6.87 17.92
CA GLY A 114 -0.59 -7.90 17.18
C GLY A 114 -1.17 -9.32 17.23
N LYS A 115 -1.69 -9.80 18.38
CA LYS A 115 -2.15 -11.21 18.48
C LYS A 115 -3.50 -11.46 17.82
N VAL A 116 -4.46 -10.57 18.05
CA VAL A 116 -5.83 -10.71 17.52
C VAL A 116 -5.89 -10.38 16.04
N ASP A 117 -5.12 -9.37 15.61
CA ASP A 117 -5.04 -9.00 14.20
C ASP A 117 -4.27 -10.06 13.40
N ALA A 118 -3.26 -10.71 14.02
CA ALA A 118 -2.59 -11.87 13.41
C ALA A 118 -3.54 -13.06 13.19
N GLU A 119 -4.51 -13.29 14.09
CA GLU A 119 -5.51 -14.36 13.94
C GLU A 119 -6.39 -14.11 12.71
N ILE A 120 -6.92 -12.89 12.55
CA ILE A 120 -7.73 -12.52 11.37
C ILE A 120 -6.92 -12.62 10.09
N LEU A 121 -5.66 -12.19 10.10
CA LEU A 121 -4.78 -12.33 8.93
C LEU A 121 -4.45 -13.79 8.62
N ALA A 122 -4.31 -14.65 9.62
CA ALA A 122 -4.13 -16.09 9.42
C ALA A 122 -5.37 -16.72 8.79
N ILE A 123 -6.57 -16.36 9.26
CA ILE A 123 -7.85 -16.76 8.67
C ILE A 123 -7.94 -16.23 7.22
N ALA A 124 -7.60 -14.97 6.98
CA ALA A 124 -7.59 -14.39 5.64
C ALA A 124 -6.67 -15.17 4.71
N ARG A 125 -5.43 -15.48 5.14
CA ARG A 125 -4.48 -16.29 4.35
C ARG A 125 -5.04 -17.68 4.03
N LYS A 126 -5.69 -18.33 5.00
CA LYS A 126 -6.33 -19.64 4.82
C LYS A 126 -7.39 -19.63 3.72
N TYR A 127 -8.18 -18.56 3.61
CA TYR A 127 -9.26 -18.42 2.64
C TYR A 127 -8.90 -17.60 1.39
N GLY A 128 -7.60 -17.44 1.08
CA GLY A 128 -7.16 -16.70 -0.11
C GLY A 128 -7.48 -15.21 -0.06
N GLY A 129 -7.51 -14.62 1.12
CA GLY A 129 -7.72 -13.20 1.38
C GLY A 129 -9.15 -12.71 1.21
N ILE A 130 -10.12 -13.60 0.97
CA ILE A 130 -11.53 -13.22 0.85
C ILE A 130 -12.29 -13.73 2.06
N LEU A 131 -12.91 -12.82 2.81
CA LEU A 131 -13.62 -13.17 4.05
C LEU A 131 -15.00 -12.52 4.12
N THR A 132 -15.91 -13.20 4.80
CA THR A 132 -17.19 -12.66 5.25
C THR A 132 -17.24 -12.65 6.78
N GLN A 133 -18.16 -11.87 7.35
CA GLN A 133 -18.32 -11.79 8.81
C GLN A 133 -18.65 -13.15 9.42
N SER A 134 -19.47 -13.96 8.73
CA SER A 134 -19.87 -15.30 9.17
C SER A 134 -18.67 -16.25 9.26
N VAL A 135 -17.75 -16.21 8.29
CA VAL A 135 -16.53 -17.04 8.30
C VAL A 135 -15.63 -16.67 9.48
N VAL A 136 -15.46 -15.38 9.76
CA VAL A 136 -14.68 -14.93 10.92
C VAL A 136 -15.32 -15.36 12.24
N VAL A 137 -16.63 -15.23 12.37
CA VAL A 137 -17.37 -15.70 13.55
C VAL A 137 -17.18 -17.20 13.76
N TRP A 138 -17.24 -17.99 12.69
CA TRP A 138 -17.11 -19.44 12.75
C TRP A 138 -15.69 -19.89 13.13
N GLU A 139 -14.66 -19.30 12.52
CA GLU A 139 -13.26 -19.67 12.75
C GLU A 139 -12.71 -19.12 14.07
N ALA A 140 -12.88 -17.82 14.33
CA ALA A 140 -12.35 -17.17 15.52
C ALA A 140 -13.25 -17.35 16.76
N LYS A 141 -14.44 -17.96 16.60
CA LYS A 141 -15.43 -18.20 17.68
C LYS A 141 -15.78 -16.93 18.46
N VAL A 142 -15.85 -15.80 17.78
CA VAL A 142 -16.19 -14.50 18.35
C VAL A 142 -17.64 -14.12 18.03
N ALA A 143 -18.20 -13.20 18.81
CA ALA A 143 -19.51 -12.62 18.51
C ALA A 143 -19.49 -11.87 17.17
N LEU A 144 -20.65 -11.82 16.49
CA LEU A 144 -20.80 -11.16 15.18
C LEU A 144 -20.37 -9.69 15.20
N GLU A 145 -20.77 -8.95 16.23
CA GLU A 145 -20.40 -7.53 16.38
C GLU A 145 -18.89 -7.33 16.56
N GLU A 146 -18.24 -8.25 17.28
CA GLU A 146 -16.80 -8.20 17.49
C GLU A 146 -16.04 -8.54 16.18
N ALA A 147 -16.50 -9.53 15.43
CA ALA A 147 -15.96 -9.84 14.09
C ALA A 147 -16.08 -8.64 13.14
N LYS A 148 -17.26 -7.99 13.11
CA LYS A 148 -17.49 -6.79 12.31
C LYS A 148 -16.56 -5.65 12.71
N LYS A 149 -16.44 -5.36 14.00
CA LYS A 149 -15.55 -4.31 14.53
C LYS A 149 -14.09 -4.55 14.16
N ARG A 150 -13.63 -5.81 14.21
CA ARG A 150 -12.26 -6.18 13.80
C ARG A 150 -12.06 -5.97 12.30
N LEU A 151 -12.96 -6.47 11.47
CA LEU A 151 -12.87 -6.31 10.01
C LEU A 151 -12.93 -4.83 9.58
N GLU A 152 -13.80 -4.02 10.21
CA GLU A 152 -13.89 -2.58 9.94
C GLU A 152 -12.60 -1.83 10.32
N ARG A 153 -11.88 -2.31 11.35
CA ARG A 153 -10.57 -1.77 11.72
C ARG A 153 -9.53 -1.97 10.60
N PHE A 154 -9.46 -3.17 10.01
CA PHE A 154 -8.57 -3.42 8.86
C PHE A 154 -8.93 -2.54 7.66
N CYS A 155 -10.22 -2.28 7.43
CA CYS A 155 -10.64 -1.33 6.39
C CYS A 155 -10.18 0.10 6.69
N LYS A 156 -10.26 0.53 7.95
CA LYS A 156 -9.80 1.87 8.37
C LYS A 156 -8.31 2.07 8.13
N TYR A 157 -7.50 1.02 8.26
CA TYR A 157 -6.06 1.06 8.02
C TYR A 157 -5.63 0.76 6.58
N GLY A 158 -6.58 0.53 5.67
CA GLY A 158 -6.29 0.27 4.26
C GLY A 158 -5.76 -1.14 3.96
N GLU A 159 -5.72 -2.03 4.95
CA GLU A 159 -5.29 -3.44 4.79
C GLU A 159 -6.38 -4.31 4.13
N ALA A 160 -7.65 -3.90 4.25
CA ALA A 160 -8.78 -4.62 3.68
C ALA A 160 -9.76 -3.71 2.96
N TYR A 161 -10.35 -4.20 1.87
CA TYR A 161 -11.37 -3.49 1.11
C TYR A 161 -12.74 -4.15 1.30
N LYS A 162 -13.73 -3.32 1.66
CA LYS A 162 -15.12 -3.75 1.84
C LYS A 162 -15.87 -3.68 0.52
N ARG A 163 -16.47 -4.79 0.08
CA ARG A 163 -17.37 -4.87 -1.10
C ARG A 163 -18.75 -5.34 -0.68
N ASN A 164 -19.79 -4.69 -1.18
CA ASN A 164 -21.18 -5.01 -0.87
C ASN A 164 -21.82 -5.73 -2.06
N PHE A 165 -22.39 -6.91 -1.82
CA PHE A 165 -23.10 -7.73 -2.82
C PHE A 165 -24.61 -7.80 -2.55
N GLY A 166 -25.17 -6.75 -1.94
CA GLY A 166 -26.59 -6.62 -1.63
C GLY A 166 -26.97 -7.38 -0.37
N SER A 167 -26.90 -8.71 -0.41
CA SER A 167 -27.31 -9.60 0.70
C SER A 167 -26.20 -9.88 1.72
N PHE A 168 -24.93 -9.64 1.36
CA PHE A 168 -23.78 -9.82 2.25
C PHE A 168 -22.62 -8.89 1.87
N ILE A 169 -21.65 -8.83 2.77
CA ILE A 169 -20.46 -8.00 2.65
C ILE A 169 -19.23 -8.90 2.61
N VAL A 170 -18.37 -8.66 1.64
CA VAL A 170 -17.09 -9.32 1.47
C VAL A 170 -15.97 -8.36 1.83
N TYR A 171 -15.00 -8.86 2.58
CA TYR A 171 -13.78 -8.17 2.95
C TYR A 171 -12.62 -8.81 2.18
N ASP A 172 -11.95 -7.99 1.40
CA ASP A 172 -10.84 -8.39 0.54
C ASP A 172 -9.52 -7.93 1.15
N PHE A 173 -8.62 -8.87 1.43
CA PHE A 173 -7.28 -8.68 1.99
C PHE A 173 -6.22 -9.03 0.93
N PRO A 174 -5.76 -8.07 0.10
CA PRO A 174 -4.76 -8.35 -0.93
C PRO A 174 -3.43 -8.85 -0.35
N SER A 175 -3.02 -8.32 0.81
CA SER A 175 -1.80 -8.72 1.52
C SER A 175 -1.79 -10.22 1.87
N ALA A 176 -2.97 -10.79 2.14
CA ALA A 176 -3.14 -12.21 2.41
C ALA A 176 -2.99 -13.11 1.18
N ARG A 177 -2.97 -12.57 -0.05
CA ARG A 177 -2.77 -13.35 -1.30
C ARG A 177 -1.35 -13.29 -1.84
N THR A 178 -0.44 -12.55 -1.20
CA THR A 178 0.93 -12.32 -1.71
C THR A 178 1.69 -13.61 -2.04
N TYR A 179 1.47 -14.68 -1.27
CA TYR A 179 2.10 -15.99 -1.43
C TYR A 179 1.53 -16.86 -2.59
N LEU A 180 0.43 -16.46 -3.20
CA LEU A 180 -0.22 -17.20 -4.28
C LEU A 180 0.41 -16.86 -5.64
N SER A 181 0.28 -17.78 -6.61
CA SER A 181 0.71 -17.50 -7.99
C SER A 181 -0.20 -16.44 -8.64
N PRO A 182 0.26 -15.70 -9.67
CA PRO A 182 -0.57 -14.75 -10.38
C PRO A 182 -1.88 -15.37 -10.91
N THR A 183 -1.80 -16.59 -11.44
CA THR A 183 -2.95 -17.37 -11.91
C THR A 183 -3.96 -17.66 -10.80
N ASP A 184 -3.49 -18.07 -9.62
CA ASP A 184 -4.33 -18.31 -8.45
C ASP A 184 -5.05 -17.03 -8.01
N LYS A 185 -4.33 -15.90 -7.98
CA LYS A 185 -4.89 -14.59 -7.63
C LYS A 185 -5.99 -14.19 -8.60
N GLN A 186 -5.76 -14.33 -9.91
CA GLN A 186 -6.73 -13.99 -10.94
C GLN A 186 -8.03 -14.79 -10.79
N ILE A 187 -7.94 -16.10 -10.53
CA ILE A 187 -9.12 -16.96 -10.31
C ILE A 187 -9.87 -16.52 -9.04
N ILE A 188 -9.17 -16.24 -7.95
CA ILE A 188 -9.80 -15.78 -6.70
C ILE A 188 -10.49 -14.43 -6.89
N GLU A 189 -9.88 -13.50 -7.61
CA GLU A 189 -10.46 -12.18 -7.89
C GLU A 189 -11.71 -12.29 -8.76
N LEU A 190 -11.68 -13.18 -9.75
CA LEU A 190 -12.83 -13.47 -10.60
C LEU A 190 -13.99 -14.06 -9.79
N LEU A 191 -13.72 -15.01 -8.89
CA LEU A 191 -14.73 -15.61 -8.00
C LEU A 191 -15.19 -14.64 -6.90
N ARG A 192 -14.34 -13.70 -6.46
CA ARG A 192 -14.73 -12.62 -5.54
C ARG A 192 -15.79 -11.75 -6.20
N ASP A 193 -15.59 -11.40 -7.47
CA ASP A 193 -16.50 -10.54 -8.22
C ASP A 193 -17.77 -11.30 -8.67
N ASN A 194 -17.74 -12.64 -8.65
CA ASN A 194 -18.87 -13.52 -8.92
C ASN A 194 -19.13 -14.45 -7.73
N PRO A 195 -19.67 -13.93 -6.61
CA PRO A 195 -19.69 -14.66 -5.34
C PRO A 195 -20.65 -15.85 -5.32
N TYR A 196 -21.58 -15.92 -6.29
CA TYR A 196 -22.43 -17.10 -6.49
C TYR A 196 -21.68 -18.28 -7.12
N GLY A 197 -20.44 -18.07 -7.56
CA GLY A 197 -19.60 -19.05 -8.19
C GLY A 197 -19.61 -18.97 -9.71
N LEU A 198 -18.67 -19.68 -10.33
CA LEU A 198 -18.52 -19.75 -11.78
C LEU A 198 -18.27 -21.18 -12.23
N SER A 199 -18.87 -21.54 -13.36
CA SER A 199 -18.63 -22.82 -14.02
C SER A 199 -17.24 -22.85 -14.69
N ARG A 200 -16.70 -24.05 -14.93
CA ARG A 200 -15.42 -24.20 -15.63
C ARG A 200 -15.37 -23.46 -16.99
N PRO A 201 -16.40 -23.53 -17.86
CA PRO A 201 -16.40 -22.77 -19.11
C PRO A 201 -16.33 -21.25 -18.90
N GLN A 202 -17.04 -20.72 -17.90
CA GLN A 202 -16.99 -19.29 -17.58
C GLN A 202 -15.61 -18.87 -17.05
N LEU A 203 -14.96 -19.72 -16.25
CA LEU A 203 -13.58 -19.47 -15.80
C LEU A 203 -12.61 -19.41 -16.98
N LEU A 204 -12.70 -20.34 -17.93
CA LEU A 204 -11.87 -20.34 -19.14
C LEU A 204 -12.07 -19.07 -19.97
N GLN A 205 -13.32 -18.67 -20.19
CA GLN A 205 -13.67 -17.49 -20.99
C GLN A 205 -13.13 -16.19 -20.39
N ASN A 206 -13.06 -16.08 -19.06
CA ASN A 206 -12.66 -14.83 -18.39
C ASN A 206 -11.18 -14.77 -17.98
N THR A 207 -10.47 -15.90 -17.94
CA THR A 207 -9.06 -15.92 -17.48
C THR A 207 -8.05 -15.96 -18.61
N SER A 208 -8.46 -16.27 -19.84
CA SER A 208 -7.58 -16.47 -21.01
C SER A 208 -6.48 -17.52 -20.79
N LEU A 209 -6.67 -18.41 -19.81
CA LEU A 209 -5.74 -19.49 -19.49
C LEU A 209 -5.96 -20.68 -20.42
N SER A 210 -4.91 -21.49 -20.63
CA SER A 210 -5.08 -22.81 -21.22
C SER A 210 -5.89 -23.71 -20.28
N ILE A 211 -6.54 -24.72 -20.85
CA ILE A 211 -7.34 -25.69 -20.07
C ILE A 211 -6.47 -26.36 -19.02
N GLU A 212 -5.27 -26.81 -19.39
CA GLU A 212 -4.31 -27.47 -18.49
C GLU A 212 -3.90 -26.56 -17.32
N SER A 213 -3.53 -25.31 -17.60
CA SER A 213 -3.13 -24.36 -16.55
C SER A 213 -4.28 -24.00 -15.61
N LEU A 214 -5.50 -23.88 -16.13
CA LEU A 214 -6.68 -23.66 -15.28
C LEU A 214 -6.94 -24.87 -14.39
N GLU A 215 -6.88 -26.09 -14.92
CA GLU A 215 -7.13 -27.30 -14.13
C GLU A 215 -6.10 -27.50 -13.02
N GLU A 216 -4.83 -27.26 -13.30
CA GLU A 216 -3.78 -27.29 -12.29
C GLU A 216 -3.99 -26.23 -11.19
N ALA A 217 -4.40 -25.01 -11.58
CA ALA A 217 -4.67 -23.94 -10.63
C ALA A 217 -5.89 -24.26 -9.76
N LEU A 218 -6.98 -24.77 -10.34
CA LEU A 218 -8.17 -25.16 -9.60
C LEU A 218 -7.87 -26.28 -8.60
N LYS A 219 -7.15 -27.32 -9.02
CA LYS A 219 -6.72 -28.42 -8.14
C LYS A 219 -5.84 -27.92 -6.99
N ARG A 220 -4.91 -27.00 -7.29
CA ARG A 220 -4.05 -26.38 -6.28
C ARG A 220 -4.84 -25.53 -5.28
N LEU A 221 -5.77 -24.69 -5.75
CA LEU A 221 -6.62 -23.86 -4.88
C LEU A 221 -7.57 -24.71 -4.02
N GLU A 222 -8.11 -25.80 -4.58
CA GLU A 222 -8.97 -26.74 -3.87
C GLU A 222 -8.20 -27.50 -2.79
N SER A 223 -6.99 -28.00 -3.10
CA SER A 223 -6.14 -28.67 -2.11
C SER A 223 -5.71 -27.76 -0.96
N LYS A 224 -5.65 -26.44 -1.19
CA LYS A 224 -5.41 -25.42 -0.14
C LYS A 224 -6.68 -25.06 0.64
N GLY A 225 -7.86 -25.54 0.22
CA GLY A 225 -9.15 -25.21 0.84
C GLY A 225 -9.60 -23.77 0.62
N ILE A 226 -9.12 -23.10 -0.44
CA ILE A 226 -9.50 -21.72 -0.77
C ILE A 226 -10.81 -21.71 -1.58
N ILE A 227 -10.93 -22.65 -2.50
CA ILE A 227 -12.14 -22.88 -3.30
C ILE A 227 -12.69 -24.27 -3.02
N TYR A 228 -13.95 -24.48 -3.38
CA TYR A 228 -14.54 -25.81 -3.48
C TYR A 228 -15.41 -25.90 -4.74
N TYR A 229 -15.59 -27.11 -5.24
CA TYR A 229 -16.49 -27.40 -6.35
C TYR A 229 -17.84 -27.87 -5.82
N ASP A 230 -18.90 -27.16 -6.22
CA ASP A 230 -20.28 -27.51 -5.91
C ASP A 230 -20.81 -28.45 -7.00
N MET A 231 -20.94 -29.74 -6.67
CA MET A 231 -21.37 -30.77 -7.62
C MET A 231 -22.82 -30.62 -8.07
N GLU A 232 -23.70 -30.01 -7.27
CA GLU A 232 -25.11 -29.87 -7.62
C GLU A 232 -25.33 -28.83 -8.72
N ASN A 233 -24.53 -27.75 -8.67
CA ASN A 233 -24.64 -26.61 -9.58
C ASN A 233 -23.50 -26.55 -10.60
N GLU A 234 -22.53 -27.48 -10.53
CA GLU A 234 -21.33 -27.55 -11.36
C GLU A 234 -20.48 -26.26 -11.39
N ILE A 235 -20.40 -25.56 -10.24
CA ILE A 235 -19.71 -24.26 -10.11
C ILE A 235 -18.63 -24.28 -9.02
N TYR A 236 -17.58 -23.51 -9.24
CA TYR A 236 -16.54 -23.24 -8.25
C TYR A 236 -16.93 -22.03 -7.41
N LYS A 237 -16.75 -22.13 -6.10
CA LYS A 237 -17.07 -21.08 -5.13
C LYS A 237 -15.91 -20.84 -4.16
N LEU A 238 -15.83 -19.64 -3.62
CA LEU A 238 -14.87 -19.28 -2.57
C LEU A 238 -15.38 -19.77 -1.21
N MET A 239 -14.53 -20.53 -0.51
CA MET A 239 -14.79 -21.03 0.84
C MET A 239 -14.98 -19.90 1.86
N GLY A 240 -14.31 -18.76 1.65
CA GLY A 240 -14.42 -17.57 2.50
C GLY A 240 -15.75 -16.80 2.38
N ILE A 241 -16.59 -17.16 1.41
CA ILE A 241 -17.92 -16.57 1.20
C ILE A 241 -19.01 -17.57 1.60
N ALA A 242 -18.96 -18.78 1.06
CA ALA A 242 -19.96 -19.80 1.28
C ALA A 242 -19.27 -21.12 1.62
N PRO A 243 -18.91 -21.38 2.89
CA PRO A 243 -18.36 -22.67 3.26
C PRO A 243 -19.42 -23.77 3.00
N PRO A 244 -19.02 -24.97 2.54
CA PRO A 244 -19.92 -26.07 2.31
C PRO A 244 -20.65 -26.36 3.63
N THR A 245 -21.97 -26.36 3.58
CA THR A 245 -22.80 -26.78 4.69
C THR A 245 -22.45 -28.23 4.98
N LYS A 246 -21.67 -28.48 6.05
CA LYS A 246 -21.50 -29.84 6.57
C LYS A 246 -22.90 -30.36 6.89
N ASN A 247 -23.44 -31.20 6.04
CA ASN A 247 -24.65 -31.95 6.33
C ASN A 247 -24.43 -32.65 7.67
N LYS A 248 -25.19 -32.25 8.70
CA LYS A 248 -25.29 -32.92 10.00
C LYS A 248 -26.00 -34.28 9.85
N GLY A 249 -25.56 -35.10 8.91
CA GLY A 249 -26.21 -36.34 8.48
C GLY A 249 -25.26 -37.54 8.37
N ALA A 250 -24.10 -37.49 9.03
CA ALA A 250 -23.22 -38.64 9.17
C ALA A 250 -22.84 -38.84 10.64
N ALA A 251 -23.86 -39.04 11.47
CA ALA A 251 -23.74 -39.83 12.69
C ALA A 251 -24.64 -41.06 12.48
N LYS A 252 -24.02 -42.16 12.08
CA LYS A 252 -24.55 -43.51 12.30
C LYS A 252 -23.76 -44.12 13.43
#